data_AF-A0A352RI62-F1
#
_entry.id   AF-A0A352RI62-F1
#
_cell.length_a   1.000
_cell.length_b   1.000
_cell.length_c   1.000
_cell.angle_alpha   90.00
_cell.angle_beta   90.00
_cell.angle_gamma   90.00
#
_symmetry.space_group_name_H-M   'P 1'
#
loop_
_entity.id
_entity.type
_entity.pdbx_description
1 polymer ?
#
loop_
_entity_poly.entity_id
_entity_poly.type
_entity_poly.pdbx_seq_one_letter_code
_entity_poly.pdbx_strand_id
1 'polypeptide(L)'
;MFSLNFRKTGWLARYLIYRASTPFTGPEPYLEFTGEDFGEEKFDELLYLEVEKNGMFFGCPVISRPVQNLANKLNFPKKQGGTILLYLETLFSIALIENESLTSNLQHAATIPYHNRLLKIILLALRYHIPGIFYRIPEDILLTELLAENETLHGALKQFEEELLDSVTLKGYSSLGNRQNNFAFSKLYFFLLW
;
A
#
# COMPACT_ATOMS: atom_id res chain seq x y z
N MET A 1 1.26 -22.98 -3.25
CA MET A 1 0.32 -23.28 -4.36
C MET A 1 -1.02 -22.69 -3.96
N PHE A 2 -1.56 -21.71 -4.68
CA PHE A 2 -2.78 -20.99 -4.26
C PHE A 2 -4.05 -21.77 -4.63
N SER A 3 -5.08 -21.73 -3.77
CA SER A 3 -6.33 -22.49 -3.91
C SER A 3 -7.23 -21.97 -5.04
N LEU A 4 -8.25 -22.75 -5.43
CA LEU A 4 -9.27 -22.34 -6.42
C LEU A 4 -10.03 -21.05 -6.02
N ASN A 5 -10.18 -20.77 -4.72
CA ASN A 5 -10.79 -19.54 -4.23
C ASN A 5 -9.94 -18.30 -4.58
N PHE A 6 -8.61 -18.43 -4.61
CA PHE A 6 -7.67 -17.34 -4.96
C PHE A 6 -7.89 -16.77 -6.37
N ARG A 7 -8.45 -17.56 -7.30
CA ARG A 7 -8.77 -17.10 -8.66
C ARG A 7 -10.07 -16.30 -8.74
N LYS A 8 -10.99 -16.48 -7.77
CA LYS A 8 -12.25 -15.72 -7.69
C LYS A 8 -12.10 -14.43 -6.88
N THR A 9 -11.08 -14.32 -6.03
CA THR A 9 -10.78 -13.11 -5.25
C THR A 9 -10.27 -11.97 -6.13
N GLY A 10 -10.43 -10.72 -5.71
CA GLY A 10 -9.81 -9.56 -6.36
C GLY A 10 -8.27 -9.59 -6.29
N TRP A 11 -7.59 -8.83 -7.15
CA TRP A 11 -6.12 -8.74 -7.15
C TRP A 11 -5.57 -8.06 -5.89
N LEU A 12 -6.29 -7.12 -5.30
CA LEU A 12 -5.91 -6.45 -4.07
C LEU A 12 -6.03 -7.39 -2.87
N ALA A 13 -7.11 -8.17 -2.79
CA ALA A 13 -7.24 -9.18 -1.74
C ALA A 13 -6.11 -10.23 -1.82
N ARG A 14 -5.77 -10.69 -3.02
CA ARG A 14 -4.60 -11.58 -3.22
C ARG A 14 -3.29 -10.94 -2.78
N TYR A 15 -3.12 -9.65 -3.06
CA TYR A 15 -1.96 -8.88 -2.64
C TYR A 15 -1.86 -8.79 -1.11
N LEU A 16 -2.96 -8.48 -0.43
CA LEU A 16 -2.98 -8.39 1.03
C LEU A 16 -2.77 -9.75 1.69
N ILE A 17 -3.31 -10.84 1.13
CA ILE A 17 -3.00 -12.21 1.58
C ILE A 17 -1.50 -12.49 1.43
N TYR A 18 -0.92 -12.13 0.29
CA TYR A 18 0.52 -12.27 0.08
C TYR A 18 1.31 -11.48 1.12
N ARG A 19 0.94 -10.23 1.43
CA ARG A 19 1.63 -9.37 2.40
C ARG A 19 1.38 -9.72 3.86
N ALA A 20 0.27 -10.38 4.19
CA ALA A 20 0.08 -10.99 5.50
C ALA A 20 1.10 -12.11 5.73
N SER A 21 1.39 -12.93 4.71
CA SER A 21 2.38 -14.02 4.79
C SER A 21 3.82 -13.61 4.48
N THR A 22 4.04 -12.44 3.87
CA THR A 22 5.35 -11.91 3.51
C THR A 22 5.48 -10.47 3.98
N PRO A 23 5.85 -10.27 5.27
CA PRO A 23 5.99 -8.95 5.85
C PRO A 23 6.91 -8.04 5.02
N PHE A 24 6.61 -6.74 5.02
CA PHE A 24 7.47 -5.77 4.36
C PHE A 24 8.84 -5.73 5.04
N THR A 25 9.88 -5.76 4.22
CA THR A 25 11.19 -5.25 4.59
C THR A 25 11.16 -3.78 4.23
N GLY A 26 11.14 -2.88 5.22
CA GLY A 26 11.10 -1.44 4.98
C GLY A 26 12.23 -0.98 4.04
N PRO A 27 12.08 0.17 3.35
CA PRO A 27 13.16 0.68 2.52
C PRO A 27 14.40 0.91 3.39
N GLU A 28 15.58 0.51 2.91
CA GLU A 28 16.85 0.61 3.65
C GLU A 28 17.05 1.99 4.33
N PRO A 29 16.76 3.14 3.66
CA PRO A 29 16.90 4.46 4.30
C PRO A 29 16.07 4.65 5.57
N TYR A 30 14.94 3.95 5.70
CA TYR A 30 14.07 4.01 6.89
C TYR A 30 14.54 3.07 8.01
N LEU A 31 15.33 2.04 7.69
CA LEU A 31 15.84 1.06 8.67
C LEU A 31 17.07 1.55 9.43
N GLU A 32 17.81 2.51 8.88
CA GLU A 32 19.04 3.05 9.46
C GLU A 32 18.81 4.08 10.58
N PHE A 33 17.59 4.58 10.76
CA PHE A 33 17.28 5.59 11.77
C PHE A 33 16.74 4.98 13.07
N THR A 34 17.47 5.19 14.17
CA THR A 34 17.09 4.73 15.51
C THR A 34 16.45 5.85 16.32
N GLY A 35 15.12 5.83 16.43
CA GLY A 35 14.35 6.23 17.61
C GLY A 35 14.18 7.72 17.95
N GLU A 36 15.21 8.56 17.91
CA GLU A 36 15.14 9.90 18.54
C GLU A 36 14.96 11.07 17.57
N ASP A 37 15.19 10.89 16.27
CA ASP A 37 15.17 11.95 15.25
C ASP A 37 14.06 11.80 14.17
N PHE A 38 13.06 10.94 14.39
CA PHE A 38 11.94 10.77 13.43
C PHE A 38 10.91 11.91 13.57
N GLY A 39 11.24 13.07 13.00
CA GLY A 39 10.31 14.21 12.82
C GLY A 39 9.62 14.20 11.44
N GLU A 40 8.58 15.02 11.28
CA GLU A 40 7.82 15.17 10.03
C GLU A 40 8.73 15.49 8.82
N GLU A 41 9.69 16.41 8.98
CA GLU A 41 10.64 16.79 7.93
C GLU A 41 11.47 15.60 7.42
N LYS A 42 11.84 14.67 8.32
CA LYS A 42 12.60 13.47 7.97
C LYS A 42 11.75 12.46 7.21
N PHE A 43 10.49 12.29 7.59
CA PHE A 43 9.55 11.45 6.85
C PHE A 43 9.35 11.97 5.42
N ASP A 44 9.20 13.28 5.27
CA ASP A 44 9.07 13.93 3.97
C ASP A 44 10.32 13.74 3.10
N GLU A 45 11.52 13.92 3.66
CA GLU A 45 12.79 13.67 2.96
C GLU A 45 12.92 12.22 2.47
N LEU A 46 12.66 11.26 3.36
CA LEU A 46 12.76 9.83 3.04
C LEU A 46 11.71 9.40 2.01
N LEU A 47 10.50 9.94 2.13
CA LEU A 47 9.41 9.69 1.20
C LEU A 47 9.76 10.25 -0.18
N TYR A 48 10.27 11.48 -0.24
CA TYR A 48 10.75 12.09 -1.47
C TYR A 48 11.82 11.21 -2.16
N LEU A 49 12.83 10.75 -1.41
CA LEU A 49 13.88 9.89 -1.95
C LEU A 49 13.32 8.58 -2.52
N GLU A 50 12.38 7.93 -1.83
CA GLU A 50 11.77 6.68 -2.27
C GLU A 50 10.93 6.88 -3.54
N VAL A 51 10.09 7.93 -3.59
CA VAL A 51 9.22 8.18 -4.74
C VAL A 51 9.96 8.73 -5.95
N GLU A 52 11.09 9.42 -5.74
CA GLU A 52 11.99 9.89 -6.78
C GLU A 52 12.73 8.69 -7.41
N LYS A 53 13.34 7.84 -6.57
CA LYS A 53 14.04 6.61 -7.00
C LYS A 53 13.13 5.69 -7.81
N ASN A 54 11.87 5.57 -7.40
CA ASN A 54 10.88 4.73 -8.06
C ASN A 54 10.16 5.47 -9.22
N GLY A 55 10.52 6.72 -9.51
CA GLY A 55 10.00 7.53 -10.61
C GLY A 55 8.54 7.98 -10.47
N MET A 56 7.91 7.72 -9.32
CA MET A 56 6.52 8.12 -9.06
C MET A 56 6.38 9.64 -8.93
N PHE A 57 7.38 10.32 -8.35
CA PHE A 57 7.37 11.78 -8.21
C PHE A 57 7.19 12.51 -9.55
N PHE A 58 7.87 12.02 -10.59
CA PHE A 58 7.81 12.58 -11.95
C PHE A 58 6.68 12.01 -12.80
N GLY A 59 5.77 11.22 -12.22
CA GLY A 59 4.70 10.55 -12.95
C GLY A 59 5.18 9.49 -13.94
N CYS A 60 6.43 9.02 -13.80
CA CYS A 60 7.04 8.00 -14.65
C CYS A 60 7.56 6.80 -13.82
N PRO A 61 6.65 5.94 -13.32
CA PRO A 61 7.01 4.86 -12.41
C PRO A 61 7.97 3.85 -13.05
N VAL A 62 9.08 3.58 -12.38
CA VAL A 62 10.14 2.67 -12.85
C VAL A 62 9.80 1.25 -12.41
N ILE A 63 9.17 0.48 -13.29
CA ILE A 63 8.73 -0.88 -12.97
C ILE A 63 9.88 -1.88 -13.18
N SER A 64 10.49 -2.31 -12.09
CA SER A 64 11.54 -3.35 -12.11
C SER A 64 10.97 -4.72 -12.52
N ARG A 65 11.84 -5.62 -13.01
CA ARG A 65 11.44 -7.01 -13.35
C ARG A 65 10.82 -7.76 -12.16
N PRO A 66 11.36 -7.69 -10.93
CA PRO A 66 10.74 -8.30 -9.76
C PRO A 66 9.31 -7.81 -9.52
N VAL A 67 9.07 -6.49 -9.57
CA VAL A 67 7.73 -5.90 -9.40
C VAL A 67 6.78 -6.41 -10.49
N GLN A 68 7.22 -6.40 -11.76
CA GLN A 68 6.40 -6.91 -12.86
C GLN A 68 6.07 -8.41 -12.70
N ASN A 69 7.02 -9.22 -12.25
CA ASN A 69 6.82 -10.64 -12.02
C ASN A 69 5.83 -10.90 -10.87
N LEU A 70 5.92 -10.13 -9.78
CA LEU A 70 5.01 -10.22 -8.65
C LEU A 70 3.59 -9.79 -9.06
N ALA A 71 3.46 -8.67 -9.79
CA ALA A 71 2.18 -8.21 -10.32
C ALA A 71 1.50 -9.30 -11.18
N ASN A 72 2.28 -9.96 -12.05
CA ASN A 72 1.79 -11.07 -12.87
C ASN A 72 1.37 -12.27 -12.00
N LYS A 73 2.17 -12.65 -11.00
CA LYS A 73 1.88 -13.76 -10.08
C LYS A 73 0.60 -13.55 -9.30
N LEU A 74 0.30 -12.30 -8.93
CA LEU A 74 -0.88 -11.90 -8.18
C LEU A 74 -2.06 -11.50 -9.09
N ASN A 75 -1.95 -11.71 -10.41
CA ASN A 75 -2.97 -11.39 -11.41
C ASN A 75 -3.45 -9.93 -11.34
N PHE A 76 -2.51 -8.99 -11.19
CA PHE A 76 -2.81 -7.56 -11.35
C PHE A 76 -3.17 -7.26 -12.82
N PRO A 77 -3.85 -6.12 -13.08
CA PRO A 77 -4.20 -5.69 -14.43
C PRO A 77 -2.99 -5.63 -15.38
N LYS A 78 -3.11 -6.18 -16.59
CA LYS A 78 -1.97 -6.28 -17.53
C LYS A 78 -1.35 -4.93 -17.91
N LYS A 79 -2.17 -3.89 -18.05
CA LYS A 79 -1.74 -2.56 -18.53
C LYS A 79 -1.02 -1.75 -17.44
N GLN A 80 -1.62 -1.63 -16.26
CA GLN A 80 -1.15 -0.74 -15.17
C GLN A 80 -0.79 -1.47 -13.87
N GLY A 81 -0.86 -2.80 -13.85
CA GLY A 81 -0.67 -3.60 -12.64
C GLY A 81 0.71 -3.48 -12.00
N GLY A 82 1.77 -3.29 -12.79
CA GLY A 82 3.10 -3.02 -12.23
C GLY A 82 3.15 -1.68 -11.50
N THR A 83 2.50 -0.66 -12.05
CA THR A 83 2.41 0.68 -11.45
C THR A 83 1.58 0.67 -10.18
N ILE A 84 0.41 0.04 -10.21
CA ILE A 84 -0.46 -0.10 -9.03
C ILE A 84 0.27 -0.87 -7.94
N LEU A 85 0.96 -1.96 -8.30
CA LEU A 85 1.74 -2.71 -7.31
C LEU A 85 2.82 -1.83 -6.69
N LEU A 86 3.59 -1.09 -7.49
CA LEU A 86 4.61 -0.18 -6.96
C LEU A 86 4.02 0.88 -6.02
N TYR A 87 2.88 1.46 -6.39
CA TYR A 87 2.15 2.40 -5.53
C TYR A 87 1.75 1.77 -4.20
N LEU A 88 1.15 0.58 -4.20
CA LEU A 88 0.73 -0.12 -2.98
C LEU A 88 1.93 -0.54 -2.12
N GLU A 89 3.02 -0.96 -2.76
CA GLU A 89 4.26 -1.30 -2.08
C GLU A 89 4.82 -0.10 -1.32
N THR A 90 4.89 1.07 -1.96
CA THR A 90 5.34 2.30 -1.31
C THR A 90 4.37 2.73 -0.21
N LEU A 91 3.06 2.76 -0.50
CA LEU A 91 2.02 3.18 0.44
C LEU A 91 2.06 2.37 1.74
N PHE A 92 1.98 1.04 1.63
CA PHE A 92 1.88 0.17 2.80
C PHE A 92 3.21 0.03 3.53
N SER A 93 4.35 -0.01 2.83
CA SER A 93 5.65 -0.13 3.50
C SER A 93 5.96 1.12 4.34
N ILE A 94 5.75 2.31 3.81
CA ILE A 94 6.03 3.56 4.53
C ILE A 94 5.04 3.74 5.68
N ALA A 95 3.73 3.56 5.44
CA ALA A 95 2.72 3.69 6.49
C ALA A 95 2.94 2.70 7.65
N LEU A 96 3.48 1.51 7.37
CA LEU A 96 3.83 0.53 8.41
C LEU A 96 5.00 0.98 9.29
N ILE A 97 5.99 1.63 8.68
CA ILE A 97 7.16 2.16 9.39
C ILE A 97 6.76 3.38 10.20
N GLU A 98 6.02 4.32 9.62
CA GLU A 98 5.49 5.49 10.32
C GLU A 98 4.64 5.06 11.52
N ASN A 99 3.73 4.11 11.32
CA ASN A 99 2.91 3.57 12.40
C ASN A 99 3.77 2.91 13.50
N GLU A 100 4.83 2.19 13.14
CA GLU A 100 5.76 1.59 14.10
C GLU A 100 6.52 2.64 14.89
N SER A 101 7.17 3.59 14.22
CA SER A 101 7.96 4.65 14.84
C SER A 101 7.13 5.53 15.77
N LEU A 102 5.91 5.91 15.36
CA LEU A 102 5.00 6.71 16.19
C LEU A 102 4.47 5.93 17.40
N THR A 103 4.25 4.62 17.25
CA THR A 103 3.75 3.78 18.36
C THR A 103 4.86 3.32 19.29
N SER A 104 6.11 3.18 18.84
CA SER A 104 7.27 2.84 19.67
C SER A 104 7.73 4.01 20.55
N ASN A 105 7.54 5.25 20.10
CA ASN A 105 7.86 6.45 20.87
C ASN A 105 6.94 6.67 22.08
N LEU A 106 5.80 5.98 22.13
CA LEU A 106 4.97 5.87 23.33
C LEU A 106 5.64 4.86 24.28
N GLN A 107 6.47 5.36 25.20
CA GLN A 107 7.42 4.63 26.07
C GLN A 107 6.91 3.39 26.86
N HIS A 108 5.62 3.00 26.74
CA HIS A 108 5.04 1.82 27.39
C HIS A 108 4.03 1.05 26.51
N ALA A 109 3.98 1.28 25.20
CA ALA A 109 3.06 0.57 24.32
C ALA A 109 3.56 -0.85 24.03
N ALA A 110 2.71 -1.86 24.24
CA ALA A 110 2.98 -3.22 23.80
C ALA A 110 3.16 -3.24 22.26
N THR A 111 4.18 -3.96 21.77
CA THR A 111 4.43 -4.10 20.34
C THR A 111 3.18 -4.63 19.64
N ILE A 112 2.56 -3.80 18.80
CA ILE A 112 1.37 -4.19 18.05
C ILE A 112 1.79 -5.24 17.01
N PRO A 113 1.14 -6.43 16.98
CA PRO A 113 1.45 -7.45 15.99
C PRO A 113 1.34 -6.92 14.57
N TYR A 114 2.24 -7.35 13.68
CA TYR A 114 2.28 -6.91 12.27
C TYR A 114 0.92 -6.99 11.57
N HIS A 115 0.18 -8.09 11.76
CA HIS A 115 -1.12 -8.30 11.15
C HIS A 115 -2.15 -7.24 11.58
N ASN A 116 -2.10 -6.81 12.84
CA ASN A 116 -2.99 -5.79 13.38
C ASN A 116 -2.60 -4.40 12.86
N ARG A 117 -1.30 -4.11 12.73
CA ARG A 117 -0.81 -2.87 12.09
C ARG A 117 -1.23 -2.80 10.62
N LEU A 118 -1.03 -3.90 9.89
CA LEU A 118 -1.43 -4.00 8.49
C LEU A 118 -2.94 -3.82 8.32
N LEU A 119 -3.77 -4.46 9.16
CA LEU A 119 -5.22 -4.26 9.15
C LEU A 119 -5.59 -2.79 9.37
N LYS A 120 -5.03 -2.14 10.39
CA LYS A 120 -5.28 -0.72 10.66
C LYS A 120 -4.95 0.15 9.44
N ILE A 121 -3.81 -0.07 8.81
CA ILE A 121 -3.39 0.72 7.64
C ILE A 121 -4.29 0.43 6.42
N ILE A 122 -4.74 -0.82 6.21
CA ILE A 122 -5.72 -1.13 5.17
C ILE A 122 -7.01 -0.34 5.41
N LEU A 123 -7.52 -0.32 6.65
CA LEU A 123 -8.74 0.42 6.99
C LEU A 123 -8.57 1.93 6.81
N LEU A 124 -7.41 2.48 7.17
CA LEU A 124 -7.07 3.89 6.91
C LEU A 124 -7.04 4.18 5.41
N ALA A 125 -6.38 3.34 4.62
CA ALA A 125 -6.30 3.49 3.16
C ALA A 125 -7.69 3.44 2.52
N LEU A 126 -8.56 2.53 2.96
CA LEU A 126 -9.95 2.46 2.50
C LEU A 126 -10.72 3.74 2.84
N ARG A 127 -10.58 4.25 4.07
CA ARG A 127 -11.28 5.47 4.51
C ARG A 127 -10.82 6.72 3.78
N TYR A 128 -9.53 6.81 3.46
CA TYR A 128 -8.95 7.92 2.73
C TYR A 128 -9.34 7.89 1.24
N HIS A 129 -9.20 6.73 0.59
CA HIS A 129 -9.45 6.60 -0.85
C HIS A 129 -10.94 6.52 -1.21
N ILE A 130 -11.79 6.10 -0.27
CA ILE A 130 -13.23 5.94 -0.50
C ILE A 130 -13.99 6.71 0.59
N PRO A 131 -13.94 8.06 0.56
CA PRO A 131 -14.55 8.87 1.59
C PRO A 131 -16.09 8.73 1.57
N GLY A 132 -16.70 8.79 2.76
CA GLY A 132 -18.15 8.74 2.91
C GLY A 132 -18.75 7.33 3.00
N ILE A 133 -17.92 6.28 2.92
CA ILE A 133 -18.36 4.90 3.17
C ILE A 133 -17.85 4.44 4.54
N PHE A 134 -18.78 3.98 5.38
CA PHE A 134 -18.48 3.43 6.69
C PHE A 134 -18.57 1.91 6.64
N TYR A 135 -17.42 1.26 6.51
CA TYR A 135 -17.34 -0.20 6.60
C TYR A 135 -17.32 -0.63 8.08
N ARG A 136 -18.18 -1.57 8.45
CA ARG A 136 -18.12 -2.24 9.77
C ARG A 136 -17.23 -3.47 9.67
N ILE A 137 -15.92 -3.25 9.69
CA ILE A 137 -14.93 -4.33 9.66
C ILE A 137 -14.37 -4.48 11.09
N PRO A 138 -14.48 -5.66 11.72
CA PRO A 138 -13.97 -5.87 13.06
C PRO A 138 -12.44 -5.86 13.07
N GLU A 139 -11.84 -5.16 14.03
CA GLU A 139 -10.37 -5.03 14.18
C GLU A 139 -9.76 -6.10 15.09
N ASP A 140 -10.61 -6.81 15.84
CA ASP A 140 -10.24 -7.88 16.78
C ASP A 140 -10.08 -9.26 16.11
N ILE A 141 -10.49 -9.39 14.84
CA ILE A 141 -10.36 -10.61 14.05
C ILE A 141 -9.05 -10.60 13.24
N LEU A 142 -8.42 -11.76 13.08
CA LEU A 142 -7.20 -11.90 12.29
C LEU A 142 -7.42 -11.48 10.83
N LEU A 143 -6.50 -10.67 10.30
CA LEU A 143 -6.54 -10.21 8.90
C LEU A 143 -6.70 -11.34 7.89
N THR A 144 -6.06 -12.50 8.13
CA THR A 144 -6.15 -13.66 7.25
C THR A 144 -7.55 -14.27 7.22
N GLU A 145 -8.27 -14.27 8.35
CA GLU A 145 -9.65 -14.73 8.46
C GLU A 145 -10.60 -13.72 7.78
N LEU A 146 -10.39 -12.42 8.02
CA LEU A 146 -11.14 -11.37 7.34
C LEU A 146 -11.00 -11.44 5.82
N LEU A 147 -9.78 -11.61 5.31
CA LEU A 147 -9.51 -11.73 3.88
C LEU A 147 -10.08 -13.03 3.28
N ALA A 148 -10.41 -14.03 4.09
CA ALA A 148 -11.01 -15.27 3.62
C ALA A 148 -12.53 -15.21 3.61
N GLU A 149 -13.15 -14.66 4.66
CA GLU A 149 -14.58 -14.86 4.94
C GLU A 149 -15.40 -13.56 5.03
N ASN A 150 -14.77 -12.40 5.17
CA ASN A 150 -15.51 -11.15 5.39
C ASN A 150 -15.97 -10.50 4.08
N GLU A 151 -17.25 -10.66 3.77
CA GLU A 151 -17.88 -10.08 2.57
C GLU A 151 -17.81 -8.55 2.52
N THR A 152 -17.88 -7.88 3.68
CA THR A 152 -17.82 -6.41 3.75
C THR A 152 -16.44 -5.90 3.35
N LEU A 153 -15.38 -6.53 3.86
CA LEU A 153 -14.00 -6.23 3.48
C LEU A 153 -13.79 -6.55 1.99
N HIS A 154 -14.30 -7.67 1.48
CA HIS A 154 -14.20 -7.97 0.04
C HIS A 154 -14.87 -6.92 -0.84
N GLY A 155 -16.05 -6.44 -0.44
CA GLY A 155 -16.74 -5.34 -1.11
C GLY A 155 -15.92 -4.05 -1.10
N ALA A 156 -15.37 -3.68 0.06
CA ALA A 156 -14.51 -2.50 0.22
C ALA A 156 -13.25 -2.59 -0.64
N LEU A 157 -12.57 -3.74 -0.61
CA LEU A 157 -11.37 -3.99 -1.41
C LEU A 157 -11.68 -3.91 -2.91
N LYS A 158 -12.82 -4.42 -3.36
CA LYS A 158 -13.22 -4.33 -4.77
C LYS A 158 -13.45 -2.88 -5.21
N GLN A 159 -14.11 -2.07 -4.37
CA GLN A 159 -14.25 -0.64 -4.66
C GLN A 159 -12.90 0.06 -4.68
N PHE A 160 -11.98 -0.33 -3.80
CA PHE A 160 -10.64 0.22 -3.80
C PHE A 160 -9.85 -0.19 -5.04
N GLU A 161 -10.04 -1.42 -5.54
CA GLU A 161 -9.48 -1.82 -6.84
C GLU A 161 -9.95 -0.89 -7.96
N GLU A 162 -11.23 -0.57 -8.02
CA GLU A 162 -11.81 0.36 -9.01
C GLU A 162 -11.20 1.76 -8.88
N GLU A 163 -11.13 2.32 -7.68
CA GLU A 163 -10.50 3.63 -7.42
C GLU A 163 -9.01 3.64 -7.80
N LEU A 164 -8.27 2.57 -7.50
CA LEU A 164 -6.85 2.45 -7.90
C LEU A 164 -6.69 2.35 -9.42
N LEU A 165 -7.61 1.68 -10.10
CA LEU A 165 -7.59 1.60 -11.56
C LEU A 165 -7.83 2.96 -12.21
N ASP A 166 -8.73 3.76 -11.63
CA ASP A 166 -9.09 5.08 -12.14
C ASP A 166 -8.02 6.13 -11.82
N SER A 167 -7.36 6.00 -10.66
CA SER A 167 -6.40 7.00 -10.17
C SER A 167 -4.95 6.76 -10.59
N VAL A 168 -4.54 5.51 -10.84
CA VAL A 168 -3.16 5.15 -11.18
C VAL A 168 -3.08 4.73 -12.65
N THR A 169 -2.80 5.71 -13.52
CA THR A 169 -2.97 5.55 -14.97
C THR A 169 -1.65 5.29 -15.72
N LEU A 170 -1.48 4.03 -16.16
CA LEU A 170 -0.52 3.52 -17.15
C LEU A 170 1.00 3.55 -16.81
N LYS A 171 1.68 2.53 -17.38
CA LYS A 171 3.14 2.33 -17.39
C LYS A 171 3.86 3.49 -18.06
N GLY A 172 5.04 3.82 -17.54
CA GLY A 172 5.91 4.90 -18.00
C GLY A 172 5.97 5.15 -19.52
N TYR A 173 6.13 6.44 -19.85
CA TYR A 173 6.22 7.06 -21.17
C TYR A 173 5.22 6.58 -22.23
N SER A 174 4.12 7.33 -22.37
CA SER A 174 3.66 7.73 -23.70
C SER A 174 4.13 9.17 -23.95
N SER A 175 4.59 9.47 -25.16
CA SER A 175 5.02 10.80 -25.63
C SER A 175 3.89 11.86 -25.60
N LEU A 176 2.70 11.48 -25.15
CA LEU A 176 1.53 12.33 -24.93
C LEU A 176 1.25 12.59 -23.43
N GLY A 177 2.27 12.42 -22.57
CA GLY A 177 2.37 13.09 -21.27
C GLY A 177 1.08 13.14 -20.47
N ASN A 178 0.50 11.98 -20.15
CA ASN A 178 -0.70 11.96 -19.34
C ASN A 178 -0.29 12.23 -17.89
N ARG A 179 -0.47 13.48 -17.45
CA ARG A 179 -0.10 14.02 -16.12
C ARG A 179 -0.83 13.34 -14.94
N GLN A 180 -1.67 12.34 -15.21
CA GLN A 180 -2.49 11.67 -14.22
C GLN A 180 -1.66 10.88 -13.18
N ASN A 181 -0.49 10.35 -13.55
CA ASN A 181 0.42 9.70 -12.58
C ASN A 181 1.00 10.69 -11.54
N ASN A 182 1.04 11.99 -11.82
CA ASN A 182 1.46 12.98 -10.82
C ASN A 182 0.49 13.02 -9.62
N PHE A 183 -0.79 12.68 -9.86
CA PHE A 183 -1.78 12.58 -8.79
C PHE A 183 -1.59 11.33 -7.93
N ALA A 184 -0.91 10.29 -8.42
CA ALA A 184 -0.60 9.13 -7.60
C ALA A 184 0.38 9.50 -6.47
N PHE A 185 1.45 10.23 -6.79
CA PHE A 185 2.36 10.73 -5.75
C PHE A 185 1.63 11.66 -4.77
N SER A 186 0.84 12.61 -5.27
CA SER A 186 0.10 13.54 -4.41
C SER A 186 -0.88 12.79 -3.49
N LYS A 187 -1.61 11.81 -4.01
CA LYS A 187 -2.52 10.97 -3.21
C LYS A 187 -1.78 10.18 -2.13
N LEU A 188 -0.62 9.61 -2.46
CA LEU A 188 0.24 8.89 -1.52
C LEU A 188 0.78 9.82 -0.44
N TYR A 189 1.32 10.98 -0.81
CA TYR A 189 1.83 11.99 0.11
C TYR A 189 0.74 12.46 1.08
N PHE A 190 -0.41 12.86 0.56
CA PHE A 190 -1.54 13.30 1.40
C PHE A 190 -2.12 12.19 2.28
N PHE A 191 -2.04 10.92 1.86
CA PHE A 191 -2.43 9.81 2.72
C PHE A 191 -1.48 9.66 3.91
N LEU A 192 -0.17 9.74 3.66
CA LEU A 192 0.83 9.57 4.71
C LEU A 192 0.80 10.74 5.73
N LEU A 193 0.31 11.90 5.32
CA LEU A 193 0.05 13.04 6.22
C LEU A 193 -1.31 13.01 6.96
N TRP A 194 -2.22 12.08 6.64
CA TRP A 194 -3.62 12.10 7.10
C TRP A 194 -3.85 11.33 8.41
#